data_AF-A0A381RKD8-F1
#
_entry.id   AF-A0A381RKD8-F1
#
_cell.length_a   1.000
_cell.length_b   1.000
_cell.length_c   1.000
_cell.angle_alpha   90.00
_cell.angle_beta   90.00
_cell.angle_gamma   90.00
#
_symmetry.space_group_name_H-M   'P 1'
#
loop_
_entity.id
_entity.type
_entity.pdbx_description
1 polymer ?
#
loop_
_entity_poly.entity_id
_entity_poly.type
_entity_poly.pdbx_seq_one_letter_code
_entity_poly.pdbx_strand_id
1 'polypeptide(L)'
;MSKYNLHFNYKDIFLAPRLALSPKKIWVFIIGNLSGYVIYWILSYLSLTISGIEINEAITEYGLFPCLYGNSAPLVSWLIYYAGICIWLFFVLISCTAVSRITIKQLKGDNFYSADDALDYVMKNWRSIIFAPISIIFIVLTFIIIASIFALVGNIPIVGKLLFPMFYIFYFFGAIFTVFSLFAFIISLLFGPAIIGSYEEDTIGTVFHSYQITFNQPWRIITYHSVLIPLTIIFINIFSWFYSVSFNLINQIFGYFMGLKLEN
;
A
#
# COMPACT_ATOMS: atom_id res chain seq x y z
N MET A 1 5.74 28.00 -19.81
CA MET A 1 6.66 27.20 -18.96
C MET A 1 6.66 25.77 -19.50
N SER A 2 7.85 25.19 -19.73
CA SER A 2 8.05 24.00 -20.58
C SER A 2 7.19 22.80 -20.18
N LYS A 3 6.42 22.27 -21.14
CA LYS A 3 5.82 20.93 -21.07
C LYS A 3 6.93 19.92 -20.74
N TYR A 4 6.69 18.99 -19.81
CA TYR A 4 7.65 17.92 -19.54
C TYR A 4 7.83 17.10 -20.83
N ASN A 5 9.07 16.98 -21.31
CA ASN A 5 9.37 16.13 -22.46
C ASN A 5 9.73 14.73 -21.96
N LEU A 6 8.71 13.88 -21.82
CA LEU A 6 8.86 12.52 -21.33
C LEU A 6 9.33 11.59 -22.45
N HIS A 7 10.26 10.70 -22.14
CA HIS A 7 10.74 9.68 -23.07
C HIS A 7 9.85 8.42 -23.11
N PHE A 8 8.90 8.32 -22.19
CA PHE A 8 8.02 7.19 -21.93
C PHE A 8 8.75 5.85 -21.65
N ASN A 9 10.00 5.93 -21.19
CA ASN A 9 10.86 4.80 -20.87
C ASN A 9 11.46 4.92 -19.46
N TYR A 10 12.38 4.02 -19.09
CA TYR A 10 13.00 3.99 -17.75
C TYR A 10 13.72 5.30 -17.37
N LYS A 11 14.12 6.14 -18.35
CA LYS A 11 14.83 7.40 -18.07
C LYS A 11 13.96 8.37 -17.29
N ASP A 12 12.65 8.32 -17.50
CA ASP A 12 11.71 9.21 -16.81
C ASP A 12 11.60 8.88 -15.31
N ILE A 13 12.01 7.68 -14.87
CA ILE A 13 12.01 7.28 -13.46
C ILE A 13 12.96 8.17 -12.65
N PHE A 14 14.07 8.62 -13.24
CA PHE A 14 15.00 9.54 -12.56
C PHE A 14 14.41 10.93 -12.29
N LEU A 15 13.30 11.29 -12.96
CA LEU A 15 12.56 12.52 -12.65
C LEU A 15 11.66 12.35 -11.42
N ALA A 16 11.34 11.12 -11.01
CA ALA A 16 10.37 10.85 -9.95
C ALA A 16 10.72 11.50 -8.60
N PRO A 17 11.97 11.44 -8.09
CA PRO A 17 12.32 12.08 -6.81
C PRO A 17 12.11 13.60 -6.85
N ARG A 18 12.52 14.24 -7.94
CA ARG A 18 12.34 15.69 -8.13
C ARG A 18 10.85 16.06 -8.20
N LEU A 19 10.04 15.26 -8.89
CA LEU A 19 8.59 15.47 -8.96
C LEU A 19 7.91 15.21 -7.62
N ALA A 20 8.43 14.31 -6.79
CA ALA A 20 7.91 13.99 -5.47
C ALA A 20 8.20 15.09 -4.43
N LEU A 21 9.32 15.81 -4.57
CA LEU A 21 9.70 16.97 -3.74
C LEU A 21 8.82 18.20 -4.02
N SER A 22 7.55 18.09 -3.66
CA SER A 22 6.57 19.16 -3.76
C SER A 22 5.83 19.28 -2.43
N PRO A 23 5.79 20.47 -1.79
CA PRO A 23 5.15 20.65 -0.49
C PRO A 23 3.71 20.12 -0.45
N LYS A 24 2.93 20.33 -1.51
CA LYS A 24 1.55 19.80 -1.62
C LYS A 24 1.47 18.27 -1.60
N LYS A 25 2.42 17.57 -2.23
CA LYS A 25 2.45 16.10 -2.26
C LYS A 25 2.90 15.53 -0.92
N ILE A 26 3.92 16.15 -0.33
CA ILE A 26 4.43 15.81 1.01
C ILE A 26 3.31 16.01 2.04
N TRP A 27 2.59 17.12 1.99
CA TRP A 27 1.47 17.43 2.88
C TRP A 27 0.36 16.36 2.85
N VAL A 28 -0.06 15.94 1.65
CA VAL A 28 -1.05 14.87 1.47
C VAL A 28 -0.59 13.54 2.08
N PHE A 29 0.68 13.19 1.94
CA PHE A 29 1.22 11.98 2.57
C PHE A 29 1.33 12.11 4.08
N ILE A 30 1.73 13.27 4.61
CA ILE A 30 1.79 13.50 6.07
C ILE A 30 0.41 13.33 6.68
N ILE A 31 -0.61 14.00 6.15
CA ILE A 31 -1.99 13.92 6.70
C ILE A 31 -2.51 12.50 6.63
N GLY A 32 -2.43 11.85 5.46
CA GLY A 32 -2.98 10.51 5.31
C GLY A 32 -2.24 9.47 6.16
N ASN A 33 -0.90 9.51 6.16
CA ASN A 33 -0.10 8.60 6.97
C ASN A 33 -0.35 8.79 8.48
N LEU A 34 -0.40 10.05 8.95
CA LEU A 34 -0.66 10.34 10.36
C LEU A 34 -2.08 9.91 10.76
N SER A 35 -3.08 10.19 9.92
CA SER A 35 -4.47 9.81 10.19
C SER A 35 -4.64 8.28 10.29
N GLY A 36 -4.05 7.53 9.35
CA GLY A 36 -4.06 6.08 9.38
C GLY A 36 -3.27 5.50 10.56
N TYR A 37 -2.12 6.11 10.87
CA TYR A 37 -1.28 5.69 11.99
C TYR A 37 -1.95 5.92 13.34
N VAL A 38 -2.67 7.02 13.55
CA VAL A 38 -3.45 7.24 14.79
C VAL A 38 -4.48 6.13 15.00
N ILE A 39 -5.17 5.70 13.94
CA ILE A 39 -6.13 4.60 14.03
C ILE A 39 -5.42 3.27 14.35
N TYR A 40 -4.31 2.98 13.67
CA TYR A 40 -3.47 1.82 13.98
C TYR A 40 -2.98 1.83 15.43
N TRP A 41 -2.54 2.97 15.92
CA TRP A 41 -2.03 3.16 17.28
C TRP A 41 -3.12 2.86 18.31
N ILE A 42 -4.31 3.43 18.15
CA ILE A 42 -5.47 3.18 19.03
C ILE A 42 -5.84 1.68 19.03
N LEU A 43 -5.97 1.07 17.84
CA LEU A 43 -6.37 -0.33 17.73
C LEU A 43 -5.29 -1.29 18.25
N SER A 44 -4.02 -0.94 18.13
CA SER A 44 -2.92 -1.76 18.66
C SER A 44 -2.90 -1.75 20.17
N TYR A 45 -3.11 -0.61 20.82
CA TYR A 45 -3.28 -0.55 22.28
C TYR A 45 -4.54 -1.25 22.78
N LEU A 46 -5.64 -1.15 22.03
CA LEU A 46 -6.85 -1.93 22.31
C LEU A 46 -6.57 -3.44 22.23
N SER A 47 -5.80 -3.86 21.23
CA SER A 47 -5.41 -5.26 21.06
C SER A 47 -4.53 -5.79 22.21
N LEU A 48 -3.56 -4.99 22.65
CA LEU A 48 -2.66 -5.30 23.78
C LEU A 48 -3.44 -5.43 25.09
N THR A 49 -4.37 -4.52 25.36
CA THR A 49 -5.21 -4.59 26.58
C THR A 49 -6.14 -5.81 26.57
N ILE A 50 -6.71 -6.19 25.42
CA ILE A 50 -7.50 -7.43 25.28
C ILE A 50 -6.63 -8.68 25.44
N SER A 51 -5.33 -8.59 25.17
CA SER A 51 -4.39 -9.70 25.41
C SER A 51 -4.02 -9.89 26.89
N GLY A 52 -4.47 -8.99 27.76
CA GLY A 52 -4.24 -9.05 29.21
C GLY A 52 -3.08 -8.20 29.71
N ILE A 53 -2.45 -7.40 28.84
CA ILE A 53 -1.36 -6.49 29.22
C ILE A 53 -1.99 -5.21 29.77
N GLU A 54 -1.55 -4.76 30.95
CA GLU A 54 -2.03 -3.49 31.51
C GLU A 54 -1.61 -2.32 30.61
N ILE A 55 -2.49 -1.32 30.46
CA ILE A 55 -2.23 -0.22 29.51
C ILE A 55 -1.00 0.60 29.90
N ASN A 56 -0.72 0.74 31.20
CA ASN A 56 0.47 1.44 31.67
C ASN A 56 1.74 0.68 31.31
N GLU A 57 1.75 -0.65 31.48
CA GLU A 57 2.86 -1.51 31.10
C GLU A 57 3.09 -1.46 29.58
N ALA A 58 2.00 -1.57 28.80
CA ALA A 58 2.06 -1.47 27.34
C ALA A 58 2.63 -0.12 26.87
N ILE A 59 2.24 0.99 27.50
CA ILE A 59 2.76 2.32 27.15
C ILE A 59 4.24 2.43 27.51
N THR A 60 4.66 1.89 28.65
CA THR A 60 6.07 1.91 29.05
C THR A 60 6.95 1.06 28.15
N GLU A 61 6.45 -0.07 27.65
CA GLU A 61 7.20 -0.97 26.79
C GLU A 61 7.25 -0.51 25.33
N TYR A 62 6.10 -0.14 24.76
CA TYR A 62 5.99 0.12 23.31
C TYR A 62 5.93 1.60 22.93
N GLY A 63 5.52 2.49 23.85
CA GLY A 63 5.45 3.93 23.62
C GLY A 63 4.69 4.33 22.35
N LEU A 64 5.35 5.01 21.41
CA LEU A 64 4.72 5.43 20.17
C LEU A 64 4.53 4.29 19.16
N PHE A 65 5.23 3.17 19.28
CA PHE A 65 5.21 2.09 18.28
C PHE A 65 4.61 0.81 18.88
N PRO A 66 3.30 0.80 19.20
CA PRO A 66 2.64 -0.37 19.75
C PRO A 66 2.72 -1.55 18.79
N CYS A 67 3.12 -2.72 19.30
CA CYS A 67 3.23 -3.92 18.51
C CYS A 67 2.71 -5.12 19.30
N LEU A 68 1.76 -5.87 18.72
CA LEU A 68 1.26 -7.10 19.36
C LEU A 68 2.23 -8.28 19.19
N TYR A 69 3.08 -8.25 18.16
CA TYR A 69 4.02 -9.33 17.90
C TYR A 69 4.98 -9.54 19.07
N GLY A 70 5.19 -10.81 19.44
CA GLY A 70 5.98 -11.18 20.62
C GLY A 70 5.13 -11.51 21.84
N ASN A 71 3.85 -11.11 21.86
CA ASN A 71 2.93 -11.40 22.97
C ASN A 71 2.02 -12.59 22.67
N SER A 72 1.73 -13.39 23.70
CA SER A 72 0.66 -14.39 23.60
C SER A 72 -0.69 -13.70 23.66
N ALA A 73 -1.43 -13.71 22.56
CA ALA A 73 -2.69 -12.99 22.46
C ALA A 73 -3.81 -13.89 21.87
N PRO A 74 -5.06 -13.72 22.32
CA PRO A 74 -6.20 -14.42 21.76
C PRO A 74 -6.44 -13.99 20.30
N LEU A 75 -7.18 -14.81 19.54
CA LEU A 75 -7.53 -14.52 18.14
C LEU A 75 -8.16 -13.12 17.97
N VAL A 76 -9.01 -12.70 18.92
CA VAL A 76 -9.70 -11.41 18.88
C VAL A 76 -8.70 -10.24 18.88
N SER A 77 -7.67 -10.29 19.73
CA SER A 77 -6.59 -9.29 19.74
C SER A 77 -5.89 -9.22 18.39
N TRP A 78 -5.54 -10.38 17.81
CA TRP A 78 -4.90 -10.42 16.49
C TRP A 78 -5.78 -9.79 15.39
N LEU A 79 -7.08 -10.08 15.39
CA LEU A 79 -8.01 -9.50 14.41
C LEU A 79 -8.07 -7.97 14.53
N ILE A 80 -8.12 -7.42 15.74
CA ILE A 80 -8.13 -5.98 15.98
C ILE A 80 -6.82 -5.34 15.52
N TYR A 81 -5.69 -5.97 15.84
CA TYR A 81 -4.36 -5.49 15.44
C TYR A 81 -4.21 -5.45 13.91
N TYR A 82 -4.56 -6.53 13.22
CA TYR A 82 -4.53 -6.57 11.75
C TYR A 82 -5.55 -5.63 11.11
N ALA A 83 -6.72 -5.42 11.72
CA ALA A 83 -7.68 -4.42 11.25
C ALA A 83 -7.06 -3.01 11.28
N GLY A 84 -6.31 -2.66 12.32
CA GLY A 84 -5.56 -1.40 12.39
C GLY A 84 -4.53 -1.25 11.27
N ILE A 85 -3.76 -2.32 10.99
CA ILE A 85 -2.80 -2.34 9.89
C ILE A 85 -3.52 -2.14 8.54
N CYS A 86 -4.62 -2.85 8.31
CA CYS A 86 -5.40 -2.72 7.07
C CYS A 86 -5.97 -1.31 6.89
N ILE A 87 -6.51 -0.70 7.94
CA ILE A 87 -7.02 0.68 7.87
C ILE A 87 -5.89 1.65 7.56
N TRP A 88 -4.74 1.51 8.22
CA TRP A 88 -3.59 2.36 7.91
C TRP A 88 -3.14 2.21 6.45
N LEU A 89 -3.07 0.98 5.94
CA LEU A 89 -2.79 0.72 4.53
C LEU A 89 -3.79 1.43 3.60
N PHE A 90 -5.08 1.47 3.93
CA PHE A 90 -6.08 2.19 3.13
C PHE A 90 -5.82 3.70 3.08
N PHE A 91 -5.45 4.31 4.20
CA PHE A 91 -5.05 5.72 4.22
C PHE A 91 -3.83 5.98 3.34
N VAL A 92 -2.85 5.07 3.34
CA VAL A 92 -1.69 5.17 2.44
C VAL A 92 -2.12 5.08 0.96
N LEU A 93 -3.00 4.16 0.60
CA LEU A 93 -3.51 4.02 -0.78
C LEU A 93 -4.29 5.27 -1.25
N ILE A 94 -5.08 5.87 -0.36
CA ILE A 94 -5.79 7.13 -0.58
C ILE A 94 -4.77 8.26 -0.87
N SER A 95 -3.74 8.41 -0.04
CA SER A 95 -2.67 9.40 -0.26
C SER A 95 -1.90 9.15 -1.56
N CYS A 96 -1.57 7.90 -1.88
CA CYS A 96 -0.95 7.52 -3.15
C CYS A 96 -1.81 7.96 -4.34
N THR A 97 -3.14 7.83 -4.24
CA THR A 97 -4.06 8.18 -5.34
C THR A 97 -4.12 9.70 -5.51
N ALA A 98 -4.20 10.45 -4.41
CA ALA A 98 -4.19 11.92 -4.45
C ALA A 98 -2.87 12.44 -5.03
N VAL A 99 -1.73 11.90 -4.61
CA VAL A 99 -0.42 12.29 -5.14
C VAL A 99 -0.25 11.89 -6.61
N SER A 100 -0.77 10.73 -7.01
CA SER A 100 -0.80 10.31 -8.42
C SER A 100 -1.62 11.29 -9.25
N ARG A 101 -2.79 11.72 -8.76
CA ARG A 101 -3.64 12.70 -9.41
C ARG A 101 -2.95 14.05 -9.59
N ILE A 102 -2.34 14.58 -8.52
CA ILE A 102 -1.55 15.82 -8.57
C ILE A 102 -0.43 15.71 -9.60
N THR A 103 0.29 14.59 -9.59
CA THR A 103 1.43 14.36 -10.49
C THR A 103 0.99 14.27 -11.96
N ILE A 104 -0.12 13.58 -12.26
CA ILE A 104 -0.65 13.49 -13.62
C ILE A 104 -1.14 14.85 -14.12
N LYS A 105 -1.83 15.64 -13.29
CA LYS A 105 -2.24 17.00 -13.64
C LYS A 105 -1.03 17.90 -13.93
N GLN A 106 0.00 17.81 -13.08
CA GLN A 106 1.27 18.50 -13.27
C GLN A 106 1.96 18.11 -14.59
N LEU A 107 2.04 16.82 -14.92
CA LEU A 107 2.62 16.33 -16.16
C LEU A 107 1.82 16.76 -17.40
N LYS A 108 0.50 16.92 -17.26
CA LYS A 108 -0.39 17.47 -18.30
C LYS A 108 -0.27 19.00 -18.47
N GLY A 109 0.48 19.68 -17.60
CA GLY A 109 0.73 21.12 -17.66
C GLY A 109 -0.02 21.95 -16.62
N ASP A 110 -0.88 21.33 -15.82
CA ASP A 110 -1.58 22.00 -14.72
C ASP A 110 -0.74 21.92 -13.44
N ASN A 111 0.16 22.89 -13.27
CA ASN A 111 1.01 22.99 -12.09
C ASN A 111 0.28 23.48 -10.83
N PHE A 112 -0.89 24.11 -10.99
CA PHE A 112 -1.64 24.76 -9.91
C PHE A 112 -2.67 23.86 -9.24
N TYR A 113 -2.97 22.69 -9.80
CA TYR A 113 -3.82 21.69 -9.17
C TYR A 113 -3.46 21.48 -7.69
N SER A 114 -4.42 21.77 -6.81
CA SER A 114 -4.19 21.88 -5.37
C SER A 114 -4.20 20.52 -4.67
N ALA A 115 -3.78 20.49 -3.40
CA ALA A 115 -3.90 19.30 -2.56
C ALA A 115 -5.37 19.00 -2.23
N ASP A 116 -6.16 20.03 -1.97
CA ASP A 116 -7.56 19.90 -1.58
C ASP A 116 -8.41 19.36 -2.73
N ASP A 117 -8.21 19.87 -3.95
CA ASP A 117 -8.87 19.34 -5.16
C ASP A 117 -8.55 17.85 -5.39
N ALA A 118 -7.34 17.43 -5.03
CA ALA A 118 -6.91 16.04 -5.14
C ALA A 118 -7.57 15.16 -4.09
N LEU A 119 -7.68 15.65 -2.85
CA LEU A 119 -8.35 14.96 -1.75
C LEU A 119 -9.84 14.85 -2.02
N ASP A 120 -10.50 15.91 -2.48
CA ASP A 120 -11.92 15.89 -2.86
C ASP A 120 -12.20 14.88 -3.97
N TYR A 121 -11.30 14.80 -4.96
CA TYR A 121 -11.38 13.80 -6.02
C TYR A 121 -11.27 12.37 -5.45
N VAL A 122 -10.29 12.13 -4.59
CA VAL A 122 -10.08 10.81 -3.97
C VAL A 122 -11.23 10.43 -3.04
N MET A 123 -11.78 11.37 -2.27
CA MET A 123 -12.93 11.12 -1.39
C MET A 123 -14.23 10.88 -2.16
N LYS A 124 -14.31 11.22 -3.45
CA LYS A 124 -15.41 10.79 -4.33
C LYS A 124 -15.19 9.36 -4.85
N ASN A 125 -13.93 8.97 -5.05
CA ASN A 125 -13.53 7.69 -5.68
C ASN A 125 -12.93 6.67 -4.71
N TRP A 126 -13.03 6.89 -3.40
CA TRP A 126 -12.41 6.06 -2.37
C TRP A 126 -12.83 4.59 -2.45
N ARG A 127 -14.07 4.35 -2.89
CA ARG A 127 -14.60 3.01 -3.11
C ARG A 127 -13.76 2.26 -4.13
N SER A 128 -13.46 2.86 -5.28
CA SER A 128 -12.64 2.21 -6.31
C SER A 128 -11.25 1.84 -5.77
N ILE A 129 -10.64 2.73 -4.96
CA ILE A 129 -9.30 2.54 -4.39
C ILE A 129 -9.25 1.31 -3.47
N ILE A 130 -10.28 1.14 -2.62
CA ILE A 130 -10.33 0.06 -1.63
C ILE A 130 -10.89 -1.23 -2.25
N PHE A 131 -11.98 -1.13 -3.01
CA PHE A 131 -12.67 -2.30 -3.54
C PHE A 131 -11.92 -2.97 -4.70
N ALA A 132 -11.02 -2.29 -5.40
CA ALA A 132 -10.26 -2.93 -6.48
C ALA A 132 -9.36 -4.08 -5.96
N PRO A 133 -8.43 -3.86 -5.00
CA PRO A 133 -7.63 -4.95 -4.45
C PRO A 133 -8.49 -5.99 -3.71
N ILE A 134 -9.56 -5.56 -3.01
CA ILE A 134 -10.50 -6.49 -2.35
C ILE A 134 -11.21 -7.39 -3.36
N SER A 135 -11.61 -6.85 -4.51
CA SER A 135 -12.29 -7.64 -5.57
C SER A 135 -11.35 -8.71 -6.14
N ILE A 136 -10.06 -8.42 -6.29
CA ILE A 136 -9.08 -9.43 -6.74
C ILE A 136 -8.89 -10.52 -5.67
N ILE A 137 -8.81 -10.15 -4.38
CA ILE A 137 -8.81 -11.13 -3.29
C ILE A 137 -10.07 -12.00 -3.35
N PHE A 138 -11.24 -11.38 -3.55
CA PHE A 138 -12.50 -12.09 -3.65
C PHE A 138 -12.52 -13.07 -4.83
N ILE A 139 -11.96 -12.69 -5.99
CA ILE A 139 -11.76 -13.60 -7.12
C ILE A 139 -10.88 -14.79 -6.70
N VAL A 140 -9.72 -14.55 -6.09
CA VAL A 140 -8.82 -15.63 -5.62
C VAL A 140 -9.53 -16.56 -4.64
N LEU A 141 -10.23 -16.02 -3.64
CA LEU A 141 -10.99 -16.80 -2.66
C LEU A 141 -12.08 -17.64 -3.33
N THR A 142 -12.79 -17.09 -4.31
CA THR A 142 -13.82 -17.81 -5.07
C THR A 142 -13.23 -19.03 -5.77
N PHE A 143 -12.07 -18.89 -6.42
CA PHE A 143 -11.40 -20.03 -7.07
C PHE A 143 -10.91 -21.08 -6.06
N ILE A 144 -10.40 -20.66 -4.90
CA ILE A 144 -9.97 -21.59 -3.84
C ILE A 144 -11.16 -22.36 -3.27
N ILE A 145 -12.31 -21.70 -3.05
CA ILE A 145 -13.52 -22.35 -2.56
C ILE A 145 -14.02 -23.38 -3.58
N ILE A 146 -14.09 -23.00 -4.86
CA ILE A 146 -14.49 -23.90 -5.95
C ILE A 146 -13.54 -25.11 -6.03
N ALA A 147 -12.23 -24.88 -5.98
CA ALA A 147 -11.23 -25.94 -5.99
C ALA A 147 -11.36 -26.88 -4.79
N SER A 148 -11.67 -26.33 -3.60
CA SER A 148 -11.89 -27.11 -2.38
C SER A 148 -13.13 -28.00 -2.49
N ILE A 149 -14.23 -27.49 -3.05
CA ILE A 149 -15.44 -28.28 -3.33
C ILE A 149 -15.13 -29.43 -4.29
N PHE A 150 -14.40 -29.17 -5.38
CA PHE A 150 -14.00 -30.22 -6.32
C PHE A 150 -13.05 -31.25 -5.71
N ALA A 151 -12.13 -30.83 -4.84
CA ALA A 151 -11.25 -31.74 -4.11
C ALA A 151 -12.04 -32.69 -3.19
N LEU A 152 -13.07 -32.19 -2.51
CA LEU A 152 -13.97 -33.00 -1.69
C LEU A 152 -14.75 -34.03 -2.54
N VAL A 153 -15.26 -33.62 -3.70
CA VAL A 153 -15.91 -34.55 -4.66
C VAL A 153 -14.91 -35.58 -5.18
N GLY A 154 -13.67 -35.17 -5.42
CA GLY A 154 -12.57 -36.04 -5.85
C GLY A 154 -12.19 -37.12 -4.83
N ASN A 155 -12.56 -36.98 -3.56
CA ASN A 155 -12.31 -37.97 -2.51
C ASN A 155 -13.29 -39.17 -2.58
N ILE A 156 -14.32 -39.12 -3.43
CA ILE A 156 -15.29 -40.21 -3.57
C ILE A 156 -14.67 -41.35 -4.41
N PRO A 157 -14.63 -42.62 -3.95
CA PRO A 157 -13.81 -43.69 -4.54
C PRO A 157 -14.02 -44.01 -6.04
N ILE A 158 -15.25 -43.85 -6.54
CA ILE A 158 -15.61 -44.14 -7.93
C ILE A 158 -15.65 -42.84 -8.75
N VAL A 159 -16.35 -41.84 -8.22
CA VAL A 159 -16.55 -40.53 -8.87
C VAL A 159 -15.23 -39.78 -9.04
N GLY A 160 -14.38 -39.77 -8.01
CA GLY A 160 -13.08 -39.09 -8.03
C GLY A 160 -12.09 -39.71 -9.03
N LYS A 161 -12.00 -41.05 -9.08
CA LYS A 161 -11.11 -41.74 -10.02
C LYS A 161 -11.43 -41.44 -11.48
N LEU A 162 -12.70 -41.14 -11.80
CA LEU A 162 -13.14 -40.88 -13.17
C LEU A 162 -13.21 -39.39 -13.49
N LEU A 163 -13.78 -38.56 -12.61
CA LEU A 163 -13.91 -37.12 -12.82
C LEU A 163 -12.57 -36.39 -12.73
N PHE A 164 -11.69 -36.77 -11.80
CA PHE A 164 -10.46 -36.00 -11.57
C PHE A 164 -9.53 -35.96 -12.80
N PRO A 165 -9.20 -37.11 -13.45
CA PRO A 165 -8.40 -37.08 -14.68
C PRO A 165 -9.15 -36.41 -15.84
N MET A 166 -10.47 -36.60 -15.94
CA MET A 166 -11.30 -36.03 -17.00
C MET A 166 -11.31 -34.50 -16.99
N PHE A 167 -11.40 -33.90 -15.80
CA PHE A 167 -11.45 -32.44 -15.62
C PHE A 167 -10.10 -31.81 -15.25
N TYR A 168 -9.01 -32.58 -15.23
CA TYR A 168 -7.68 -32.11 -14.82
C TYR A 168 -7.24 -30.85 -15.58
N ILE A 169 -7.52 -30.79 -16.88
CA ILE A 169 -7.18 -29.63 -17.72
C ILE A 169 -7.87 -28.34 -17.23
N PHE A 170 -9.12 -28.42 -16.76
CA PHE A 170 -9.85 -27.26 -16.22
C PHE A 170 -9.29 -26.84 -14.86
N TYR A 171 -8.95 -27.81 -14.00
CA TYR A 171 -8.29 -27.51 -12.71
C TYR A 171 -6.93 -26.85 -12.91
N PHE A 172 -6.16 -27.31 -13.90
CA PHE A 172 -4.86 -26.74 -14.25
C PHE A 172 -5.00 -25.28 -14.70
N PHE A 173 -5.93 -24.97 -15.62
CA PHE A 173 -6.17 -23.60 -16.04
C PHE A 173 -6.70 -22.72 -14.90
N GLY A 174 -7.58 -23.25 -14.03
CA GLY A 174 -8.05 -22.56 -12.84
C GLY A 174 -6.91 -22.23 -11.86
N ALA A 175 -5.97 -23.15 -11.67
CA ALA A 175 -4.79 -22.94 -10.83
C ALA A 175 -3.86 -21.86 -11.42
N ILE A 176 -3.57 -21.92 -12.72
CA ILE A 176 -2.79 -20.87 -13.41
C ILE A 176 -3.44 -19.51 -13.21
N PHE A 177 -4.76 -19.41 -13.43
CA PHE A 177 -5.48 -18.16 -13.27
C PHE A 177 -5.47 -17.64 -11.82
N THR A 178 -5.54 -18.54 -10.84
CA THR A 178 -5.48 -18.19 -9.41
C THR A 178 -4.09 -17.64 -9.04
N VAL A 179 -3.03 -18.31 -9.48
CA VAL A 179 -1.64 -17.83 -9.27
C VAL A 179 -1.43 -16.50 -9.97
N PHE A 180 -1.90 -16.34 -11.21
CA PHE A 180 -1.85 -15.09 -11.94
C PHE A 180 -2.62 -13.96 -11.22
N SER A 181 -3.76 -14.26 -10.62
CA SER A 181 -4.56 -13.30 -9.86
C SER A 181 -3.85 -12.82 -8.57
N LEU A 182 -3.01 -13.66 -7.95
CA LEU A 182 -2.16 -13.22 -6.83
C LEU A 182 -1.13 -12.17 -7.29
N PHE A 183 -0.54 -12.32 -8.47
CA PHE A 183 0.32 -11.29 -9.05
C PHE A 183 -0.48 -10.02 -9.37
N ALA A 184 -1.67 -10.17 -9.96
CA ALA A 184 -2.56 -9.04 -10.26
C ALA A 184 -2.97 -8.26 -9.00
N PHE A 185 -3.12 -8.94 -7.86
CA PHE A 185 -3.37 -8.30 -6.57
C PHE A 185 -2.21 -7.38 -6.14
N ILE A 186 -0.97 -7.85 -6.25
CA ILE A 186 0.23 -7.03 -5.96
C ILE A 186 0.27 -5.82 -6.89
N ILE A 187 0.02 -6.03 -8.19
CA ILE A 187 -0.03 -4.95 -9.17
C ILE A 187 -1.15 -3.96 -8.86
N SER A 188 -2.30 -4.41 -8.36
CA SER A 188 -3.41 -3.54 -7.96
C SER A 188 -3.03 -2.65 -6.76
N LEU A 189 -2.29 -3.17 -5.78
CA LEU A 189 -1.80 -2.37 -4.66
C LEU A 189 -0.77 -1.31 -5.10
N LEU A 190 0.11 -1.66 -6.04
CA LEU A 190 1.18 -0.77 -6.52
C LEU A 190 0.69 0.28 -7.51
N PHE A 191 -0.13 -0.14 -8.48
CA PHE A 191 -0.56 0.69 -9.60
C PHE A 191 -2.02 1.14 -9.53
N GLY A 192 -2.86 0.54 -8.68
CA GLY A 192 -4.27 0.95 -8.48
C GLY A 192 -4.43 2.45 -8.24
N PRO A 193 -3.65 3.05 -7.32
CA PRO A 193 -3.66 4.51 -7.11
C PRO A 193 -3.34 5.32 -8.37
N ALA A 194 -2.40 4.85 -9.19
CA ALA A 194 -2.01 5.51 -10.43
C ALA A 194 -3.07 5.34 -11.53
N ILE A 195 -3.69 4.16 -11.64
CA ILE A 195 -4.78 3.87 -12.58
C ILE A 195 -5.96 4.80 -12.30
N ILE A 196 -6.44 4.82 -11.06
CA ILE A 196 -7.59 5.65 -10.65
C ILE A 196 -7.26 7.14 -10.81
N GLY A 197 -6.06 7.57 -10.37
CA GLY A 197 -5.64 8.97 -10.49
C GLY A 197 -5.50 9.46 -11.94
N SER A 198 -5.23 8.57 -12.90
CA SER A 198 -4.97 8.91 -14.30
C SER A 198 -6.16 8.73 -15.24
N TYR A 199 -6.88 7.61 -15.13
CA TYR A 199 -7.97 7.22 -16.03
C TYR A 199 -9.38 7.48 -15.46
N GLU A 200 -9.49 7.82 -14.16
CA GLU A 200 -10.78 8.02 -13.49
C GLU A 200 -11.71 6.80 -13.55
N GLU A 201 -11.10 5.61 -13.55
CA GLU A 201 -11.78 4.33 -13.63
C GLU A 201 -12.56 3.99 -12.36
N ASP A 202 -13.62 3.22 -12.54
CA ASP A 202 -14.35 2.60 -11.44
C ASP A 202 -13.61 1.36 -10.91
N THR A 203 -14.22 0.66 -9.96
CA THR A 203 -13.65 -0.56 -9.36
C THR A 203 -13.37 -1.62 -10.43
N ILE A 204 -14.29 -1.84 -11.38
CA ILE A 204 -14.18 -2.91 -12.39
C ILE A 204 -13.08 -2.56 -13.40
N GLY A 205 -13.05 -1.32 -13.88
CA GLY A 205 -11.99 -0.83 -14.76
C GLY A 205 -10.61 -0.93 -14.11
N THR A 206 -10.50 -0.60 -12.83
CA THR A 206 -9.23 -0.70 -12.08
C THR A 206 -8.76 -2.16 -11.95
N VAL A 207 -9.67 -3.10 -11.67
CA VAL A 207 -9.36 -4.53 -11.64
C VAL A 207 -8.88 -5.01 -13.01
N PHE A 208 -9.62 -4.66 -14.07
CA PHE A 208 -9.27 -5.05 -15.44
C PHE A 208 -7.89 -4.51 -15.86
N HIS A 209 -7.60 -3.24 -15.59
CA HIS A 209 -6.28 -2.66 -15.86
C HIS A 209 -5.17 -3.31 -15.03
N SER A 210 -5.44 -3.72 -13.79
CA SER A 210 -4.46 -4.45 -12.98
C SER A 210 -4.09 -5.78 -13.64
N TYR A 211 -5.07 -6.53 -14.16
CA TYR A 211 -4.81 -7.74 -14.93
C TYR A 211 -4.08 -7.47 -16.25
N GLN A 212 -4.48 -6.43 -16.99
CA GLN A 212 -3.84 -6.06 -18.25
C GLN A 212 -2.38 -5.65 -18.07
N ILE A 213 -2.06 -4.87 -17.04
CA ILE A 213 -0.68 -4.48 -16.73
C ILE A 213 0.15 -5.72 -16.38
N THR A 214 -0.41 -6.62 -15.57
CA THR A 214 0.26 -7.87 -15.18
C THR A 214 0.58 -8.75 -16.39
N PHE A 215 -0.35 -8.86 -17.36
CA PHE A 215 -0.16 -9.70 -18.55
C PHE A 215 0.71 -9.04 -19.63
N ASN A 216 0.42 -7.79 -19.98
CA ASN A 216 0.99 -7.14 -21.16
C ASN A 216 2.33 -6.45 -20.89
N GLN A 217 2.64 -6.11 -19.64
CA GLN A 217 3.80 -5.27 -19.30
C GLN A 217 4.73 -5.84 -18.20
N PRO A 218 4.94 -7.17 -18.07
CA PRO A 218 5.71 -7.74 -16.97
C PRO A 218 7.17 -7.25 -16.96
N TRP A 219 7.81 -7.20 -18.14
CA TRP A 219 9.19 -6.71 -18.26
C TRP A 219 9.34 -5.24 -17.92
N ARG A 220 8.31 -4.42 -18.22
CA ARG A 220 8.31 -2.99 -17.85
C ARG A 220 8.23 -2.84 -16.34
N ILE A 221 7.39 -3.63 -15.66
CA ILE A 221 7.30 -3.63 -14.20
C ILE A 221 8.64 -4.01 -13.58
N ILE A 222 9.25 -5.11 -14.03
CA ILE A 222 10.53 -5.61 -13.50
C ILE A 222 11.65 -4.58 -13.70
N THR A 223 11.84 -4.10 -14.93
CA THR A 223 12.92 -3.16 -15.26
C THR A 223 12.74 -1.83 -14.52
N TYR A 224 11.52 -1.33 -14.43
CA TYR A 224 11.25 -0.04 -13.78
C TYR A 224 11.47 -0.12 -12.28
N HIS A 225 11.02 -1.20 -11.63
CA HIS A 225 11.28 -1.41 -10.20
C HIS A 225 12.76 -1.69 -9.91
N SER A 226 13.47 -2.36 -10.82
CA SER A 226 14.92 -2.59 -10.69
C SER A 226 15.71 -1.27 -10.69
N VAL A 227 15.24 -0.23 -11.39
CA VAL A 227 15.82 1.11 -11.35
C VAL A 227 15.31 1.92 -10.15
N LEU A 228 14.02 1.79 -9.82
CA LEU A 228 13.38 2.54 -8.75
C LEU A 228 13.93 2.17 -7.37
N ILE A 229 14.15 0.89 -7.07
CA ILE A 229 14.59 0.43 -5.73
C ILE A 229 15.94 1.05 -5.34
N PRO A 230 17.01 1.00 -6.15
CA PRO A 230 18.27 1.67 -5.83
C PRO A 230 18.10 3.17 -5.62
N LEU A 231 17.28 3.82 -6.46
CA LEU A 231 16.99 5.25 -6.36
C LEU A 231 16.34 5.56 -5.00
N THR A 232 15.32 4.80 -4.62
CA THR A 232 14.65 4.93 -3.31
C THR A 232 15.63 4.78 -2.16
N ILE A 233 16.52 3.77 -2.19
CA ILE A 233 17.54 3.57 -1.15
C ILE A 233 18.47 4.79 -1.03
N ILE A 234 18.96 5.32 -2.16
CA ILE A 234 19.84 6.50 -2.16
C ILE A 234 19.12 7.71 -1.55
N PHE A 235 17.89 7.98 -1.96
CA PHE A 235 17.15 9.15 -1.47
C PHE A 235 16.71 9.02 -0.01
N ILE A 236 16.38 7.81 0.46
CA ILE A 236 16.11 7.56 1.90
C ILE A 236 17.35 7.88 2.73
N ASN A 237 18.53 7.46 2.29
CA ASN A 237 19.78 7.76 3.00
C ASN A 237 20.08 9.27 3.03
N ILE A 238 19.92 9.96 1.90
CA ILE A 238 20.08 11.42 1.83
C ILE A 238 19.09 12.09 2.80
N PHE A 239 17.83 11.66 2.79
CA PHE A 239 16.79 12.21 3.66
C PHE A 239 17.10 11.94 5.14
N SER A 240 17.50 10.72 5.49
CA SER A 240 17.92 10.36 6.86
C SER A 240 19.08 11.22 7.36
N TRP A 241 20.07 11.50 6.50
CA TRP A 241 21.16 12.43 6.82
C TRP A 241 20.63 13.84 7.14
N PHE A 242 19.72 14.38 6.34
CA PHE A 242 19.08 15.68 6.62
C PHE A 242 18.36 15.69 7.97
N TYR A 243 17.64 14.62 8.33
CA TYR A 243 17.00 14.51 9.64
C TYR A 243 18.02 14.50 10.78
N SER A 244 19.08 13.70 10.67
CA SER A 244 20.12 13.60 11.70
C SER A 244 20.81 14.94 11.92
N VAL A 245 21.21 15.63 10.85
CA VAL A 245 21.81 16.96 10.92
C VAL A 245 20.83 17.98 11.52
N SER A 246 19.55 17.93 11.15
CA SER A 246 18.54 18.85 11.69
C SER A 246 18.32 18.62 13.19
N PHE A 247 18.27 17.37 13.65
CA PHE A 247 18.16 17.04 15.07
C PHE A 247 19.39 17.48 15.85
N ASN A 248 20.60 17.26 15.30
CA ASN A 248 21.84 17.74 15.91
C ASN A 248 21.87 19.27 16.01
N LEU A 249 21.40 19.98 14.98
CA LEU A 249 21.28 21.43 15.01
C LEU A 249 20.33 21.90 16.14
N ILE A 250 19.17 21.26 16.28
CA ILE A 250 18.23 21.53 17.39
C ILE A 250 18.94 21.32 18.72
N ASN A 251 19.58 20.17 18.93
CA ASN A 251 20.26 19.88 20.19
C ASN A 251 21.41 20.85 20.49
N GLN A 252 22.15 21.29 19.48
CA GLN A 252 23.22 22.28 19.66
C GLN A 252 22.66 23.65 20.07
N ILE A 253 21.66 24.15 19.33
CA ILE A 253 21.06 25.47 19.60
C ILE A 253 20.34 25.44 20.95
N PHE A 254 19.42 24.50 21.11
CA PHE A 254 18.61 24.41 22.31
C PHE A 254 19.45 23.99 23.50
N GLY A 255 20.45 23.10 23.34
CA GLY A 255 21.39 22.74 24.40
C GLY A 255 22.18 23.94 24.91
N TYR A 256 22.63 24.83 24.01
CA TYR A 256 23.32 26.06 24.38
C TYR A 256 22.44 27.01 25.22
N PHE A 257 21.13 27.11 24.92
CA PHE A 257 20.22 28.04 25.60
C PHE A 257 19.47 27.43 26.80
N MET A 258 19.14 26.14 26.78
CA MET A 258 18.33 25.46 27.80
C MET A 258 19.14 24.61 28.77
N GLY A 259 20.43 24.33 28.49
CA GLY A 259 21.33 23.58 29.39
C GLY A 259 20.76 22.22 29.83
N LEU A 260 20.78 21.96 31.14
CA LEU A 260 20.38 20.69 31.78
C LEU A 260 18.93 20.22 31.53
N LYS A 261 18.04 21.07 31.01
CA LYS A 261 16.63 20.68 30.76
C LYS A 261 16.43 19.77 29.54
N LEU A 262 17.44 19.60 28.69
CA LEU A 262 17.40 18.73 27.51
C LEU A 262 18.02 17.35 27.74
N GLU A 263 18.71 17.13 28.87
CA GLU A 263 19.38 15.87 29.19
C GLU A 263 18.49 14.86 29.95
N ASN A 264 17.24 15.25 30.26
CA ASN A 264 16.20 14.39 30.85
C ASN A 264 15.16 13.98 29.80
#